data_AF-A0A1G1LGB1-F1
#
_entry.id   AF-A0A1G1LGB1-F1
#
_cell.length_a   1.000
_cell.length_b   1.000
_cell.length_c   1.000
_cell.angle_alpha   90.00
_cell.angle_beta   90.00
_cell.angle_gamma   90.00
#
_symmetry.space_group_name_H-M   'P 1'
#
loop_
_entity.id
_entity.type
_entity.pdbx_description
1 polymer ?
#
loop_
_entity_poly.entity_id
_entity_poly.type
_entity_poly.pdbx_seq_one_letter_code
_entity_poly.pdbx_strand_id
1 'polypeptide(L)'
;MILVRKIFLSFWNLIYRCLFYPLGCIANYAWLRFTLLLCEKRSFQTFALYAFCDPERADVFFKAAEDALSVLEIVDPLKFKRVQKYLPRIVYLRSGINHYDASLSAFLVDAFPENDAVFFATQIVHEATHGYLRSKGFPYTRETRERHENICLKEERRFIRKAIHQHEKWTDEEKKQVMERWNEWFDDALKTRWWEPRNVWVNRLKRLKELLQGKV
;
A
#
# COMPACT_ATOMS: atom_id res chain seq x y z
N MET A 1 -10.00 -18.68 20.55
CA MET A 1 -9.83 -17.44 21.34
C MET A 1 -8.99 -16.36 20.64
N ILE A 2 -7.99 -16.72 19.83
CA ILE A 2 -7.11 -15.76 19.10
C ILE A 2 -7.86 -15.03 17.95
N LEU A 3 -8.73 -15.74 17.22
CA LEU A 3 -9.49 -15.20 16.09
C LEU A 3 -10.47 -14.07 16.49
N VAL A 4 -11.22 -14.29 17.58
CA VAL A 4 -12.15 -13.28 18.15
C VAL A 4 -11.40 -12.02 18.60
N ARG A 5 -10.18 -12.19 19.14
CA ARG A 5 -9.31 -11.08 19.52
C ARG A 5 -8.85 -10.26 18.31
N LYS A 6 -8.46 -10.90 17.21
CA LYS A 6 -7.97 -10.22 15.99
C LYS A 6 -9.10 -9.49 15.22
N ILE A 7 -10.31 -10.07 15.18
CA ILE A 7 -11.49 -9.39 14.61
C ILE A 7 -11.86 -8.17 15.47
N PHE A 8 -11.90 -8.33 16.80
CA PHE A 8 -12.18 -7.24 17.73
C PHE A 8 -11.15 -6.12 17.63
N LEU A 9 -9.87 -6.45 17.44
CA LEU A 9 -8.81 -5.45 17.29
C LEU A 9 -8.79 -4.79 15.91
N SER A 10 -9.17 -5.49 14.84
CA SER A 10 -9.32 -4.89 13.50
C SER A 10 -10.48 -3.90 13.48
N PHE A 11 -11.59 -4.26 14.12
CA PHE A 11 -12.73 -3.37 14.36
C PHE A 11 -12.31 -2.16 15.22
N TRP A 12 -11.57 -2.39 16.30
CA TRP A 12 -11.04 -1.31 17.15
C TRP A 12 -10.05 -0.41 16.43
N ASN A 13 -9.19 -0.93 15.55
CA ASN A 13 -8.26 -0.10 14.80
C ASN A 13 -9.00 0.82 13.80
N LEU A 14 -10.06 0.31 13.16
CA LEU A 14 -10.89 1.14 12.29
C LEU A 14 -11.66 2.20 13.10
N ILE A 15 -12.25 1.83 14.24
CA ILE A 15 -12.89 2.77 15.16
C ILE A 15 -11.89 3.80 15.68
N TYR A 16 -10.70 3.36 16.08
CA TYR A 16 -9.63 4.22 16.57
C TYR A 16 -9.25 5.25 15.50
N ARG A 17 -9.11 4.83 14.25
CA ARG A 17 -8.81 5.75 13.13
C ARG A 17 -9.99 6.63 12.73
N CYS A 18 -11.23 6.23 13.00
CA CYS A 18 -12.39 7.09 12.78
C CYS A 18 -12.56 8.13 13.90
N LEU A 19 -12.30 7.76 15.15
CA LEU A 19 -12.58 8.60 16.33
C LEU A 19 -11.36 9.37 16.84
N PHE A 20 -10.16 8.79 16.76
CA PHE A 20 -8.94 9.29 17.42
C PHE A 20 -7.87 9.81 16.44
N TYR A 21 -8.03 9.63 15.13
CA TYR A 21 -7.18 10.31 14.13
C TYR A 21 -7.10 11.84 14.29
N PRO A 22 -8.16 12.57 14.73
CA PRO A 22 -8.03 14.00 15.03
C PRO A 22 -7.29 14.32 16.34
N LEU A 23 -7.00 13.35 17.21
CA LEU A 23 -6.33 13.57 18.51
C LEU A 23 -4.81 13.71 18.40
N GLY A 24 -4.27 13.79 17.18
CA GLY A 24 -2.89 14.19 16.90
C GLY A 24 -1.93 13.04 16.57
N CYS A 25 -0.77 13.40 16.01
CA CYS A 25 0.20 12.47 15.45
C CYS A 25 0.81 11.50 16.48
N ILE A 26 0.93 11.90 17.75
CA ILE A 26 1.58 11.12 18.81
C ILE A 26 0.72 9.88 19.16
N ALA A 27 -0.59 10.06 19.34
CA ALA A 27 -1.50 8.98 19.67
C ALA A 27 -1.54 7.93 18.55
N ASN A 28 -1.64 8.39 17.29
CA ASN A 28 -1.60 7.51 16.12
C ASN A 28 -0.27 6.75 16.01
N TYR A 29 0.86 7.41 16.28
CA TYR A 29 2.17 6.75 16.28
C TYR A 29 2.28 5.65 17.34
N ALA A 30 1.89 5.95 18.58
CA ALA A 30 1.93 4.98 19.68
C ALA A 30 1.02 3.78 19.40
N TRP A 31 -0.19 4.04 18.89
CA TRP A 31 -1.13 3.01 18.49
C TRP A 31 -0.59 2.10 17.38
N LEU A 32 -0.02 2.69 16.33
CA LEU A 32 0.58 1.96 15.23
C LEU A 32 1.75 1.08 15.71
N ARG A 33 2.63 1.62 16.55
CA ARG A 33 3.74 0.87 17.16
C ARG A 33 3.22 -0.30 17.99
N PHE A 34 2.21 -0.07 18.83
CA PHE A 34 1.58 -1.13 19.61
C PHE A 34 0.94 -2.21 18.72
N THR A 35 0.25 -1.79 17.66
CA THR A 35 -0.35 -2.72 16.68
C THR A 35 0.71 -3.61 16.04
N LEU A 36 1.87 -3.05 15.66
CA LEU A 36 2.98 -3.82 15.09
C LEU A 36 3.56 -4.87 16.04
N LEU A 37 3.46 -4.69 17.36
CA LEU A 37 3.88 -5.69 18.35
C LEU A 37 2.96 -6.92 18.36
N LEU A 38 1.73 -6.76 17.88
CA LEU A 38 0.71 -7.81 17.83
C LEU A 38 0.61 -8.46 16.44
N CYS A 39 1.27 -7.90 15.43
CA CYS A 39 1.30 -8.46 14.08
C CYS A 39 2.16 -9.72 14.02
N GLU A 40 1.77 -10.63 13.14
CA GLU A 40 2.71 -11.61 12.62
C GLU A 40 3.77 -10.88 11.81
N LYS A 41 5.02 -11.33 11.92
CA LYS A 41 6.17 -10.67 11.31
C LYS A 41 6.96 -11.66 10.48
N ARG A 42 7.33 -11.24 9.27
CA ARG A 42 8.29 -11.94 8.42
C ARG A 42 9.36 -10.97 7.94
N SER A 43 10.56 -11.47 7.70
CA SER A 43 11.62 -10.69 7.07
C SER A 43 11.85 -11.25 5.68
N PHE A 44 11.94 -10.36 4.70
CA PHE A 44 12.31 -10.71 3.33
C PHE A 44 13.42 -9.78 2.87
N GLN A 45 14.63 -10.32 2.72
CA GLN A 45 15.84 -9.53 2.51
C GLN A 45 15.98 -8.41 3.57
N THR A 46 15.97 -7.14 3.16
CA THR A 46 16.03 -5.96 4.05
C THR A 46 14.65 -5.47 4.52
N PHE A 47 13.56 -6.07 4.05
CA PHE A 47 12.20 -5.65 4.36
C PHE A 47 11.65 -6.34 5.60
N ALA A 48 10.94 -5.58 6.42
CA ALA A 48 10.11 -6.12 7.48
C ALA A 48 8.64 -6.11 7.04
N LEU A 49 8.06 -7.30 6.92
CA LEU A 49 6.67 -7.52 6.56
C LEU A 49 5.86 -7.79 7.83
N TYR A 50 4.70 -7.15 7.95
CA TYR A 50 3.81 -7.29 9.11
C TYR A 50 2.40 -7.61 8.63
N ALA A 51 1.72 -8.54 9.30
CA ALA A 51 0.33 -8.87 9.02
C ALA A 51 -0.51 -8.84 10.28
N PHE A 52 -1.58 -8.03 10.26
CA PHE A 52 -2.56 -7.95 11.34
C PHE A 52 -3.87 -8.63 10.91
N CYS A 53 -3.83 -9.97 10.80
CA CYS A 53 -4.96 -10.81 10.41
C CYS A 53 -4.78 -12.23 10.95
N ASP A 54 -5.68 -13.16 10.64
CA ASP A 54 -5.49 -14.58 10.87
C ASP A 54 -4.24 -15.13 10.13
N PRO A 55 -3.64 -16.24 10.60
CA PRO A 55 -2.38 -16.75 10.04
C PRO A 55 -2.46 -17.13 8.57
N GLU A 56 -3.57 -17.74 8.13
CA GLU A 56 -3.74 -18.16 6.74
C GLU A 56 -3.72 -16.93 5.81
N ARG A 57 -4.45 -15.87 6.18
CA ARG A 57 -4.42 -14.62 5.44
C ARG A 57 -3.06 -13.92 5.50
N ALA A 58 -2.34 -14.05 6.61
CA ALA A 58 -1.00 -13.48 6.77
C ALA A 58 -0.02 -14.14 5.80
N ASP A 59 -0.07 -15.46 5.66
CA ASP A 59 0.76 -16.21 4.72
C ASP A 59 0.51 -15.81 3.27
N VAL A 60 -0.77 -15.66 2.89
CA VAL A 60 -1.16 -15.17 1.55
C VAL A 60 -0.60 -13.75 1.31
N PHE A 61 -0.71 -12.86 2.29
CA PHE A 61 -0.13 -11.52 2.20
C PHE A 61 1.39 -11.55 2.06
N PHE A 62 2.08 -12.30 2.91
CA PHE A 62 3.54 -12.37 2.87
C PHE A 62 4.03 -12.89 1.53
N LYS A 63 3.43 -13.96 1.03
CA LYS A 63 3.76 -14.49 -0.31
C LYS A 63 3.57 -13.42 -1.40
N ALA A 64 2.42 -12.75 -1.42
CA ALA A 64 2.14 -11.72 -2.41
C ALA A 64 3.14 -10.55 -2.34
N ALA A 65 3.51 -10.12 -1.12
CA ALA A 65 4.50 -9.06 -0.92
C ALA A 65 5.91 -9.48 -1.34
N GLU A 66 6.32 -10.72 -1.03
CA GLU A 66 7.61 -11.30 -1.44
C GLU A 66 7.70 -11.44 -2.96
N ASP A 67 6.66 -11.94 -3.61
CA ASP A 67 6.58 -12.08 -5.07
C ASP A 67 6.68 -10.68 -5.73
N ALA A 68 5.98 -9.68 -5.19
CA ALA A 68 6.03 -8.30 -5.68
C ALA A 68 7.42 -7.67 -5.54
N LEU A 69 8.06 -7.85 -4.39
CA LEU A 69 9.42 -7.35 -4.15
C LEU A 69 10.45 -8.04 -5.06
N SER A 70 10.28 -9.34 -5.30
CA SER A 70 11.12 -10.11 -6.22
C SER A 70 10.98 -9.61 -7.67
N VAL A 71 9.74 -9.38 -8.12
CA VAL A 71 9.47 -8.78 -9.44
C VAL A 71 10.13 -7.41 -9.54
N LEU A 72 10.00 -6.58 -8.51
CA LEU A 72 10.60 -5.23 -8.50
C LEU A 72 12.13 -5.27 -8.58
N GLU A 73 12.78 -6.19 -7.85
CA GLU A 73 14.22 -6.38 -7.89
C GLU A 73 14.71 -6.77 -9.29
N ILE A 74 14.03 -7.70 -9.95
CA ILE A 74 14.39 -8.17 -11.29
C ILE A 74 14.15 -7.07 -12.34
N VAL A 75 12.96 -6.46 -12.31
CA VAL A 75 12.54 -5.51 -13.36
C VAL A 75 13.27 -4.18 -13.21
N ASP A 76 13.36 -3.62 -12.00
CA ASP A 76 13.94 -2.31 -11.77
C ASP A 76 14.82 -2.25 -10.50
N PRO A 77 16.06 -2.77 -10.56
CA PRO A 77 16.98 -2.78 -9.43
C PRO A 77 17.24 -1.39 -8.81
N LEU A 78 17.17 -0.32 -9.62
CA LEU A 78 17.36 1.05 -9.13
C LEU A 78 16.16 1.52 -8.30
N LYS A 79 14.94 1.23 -8.75
CA LYS A 79 13.74 1.48 -7.92
C LYS A 79 13.72 0.57 -6.71
N PHE A 80 14.12 -0.69 -6.84
CA PHE A 80 14.22 -1.61 -5.71
C PHE A 80 15.12 -1.03 -4.59
N LYS A 81 16.32 -0.55 -4.92
CA LYS A 81 17.20 0.14 -3.95
C LYS A 81 16.56 1.39 -3.32
N ARG A 82 15.76 2.14 -4.09
CA ARG A 82 14.98 3.28 -3.57
C ARG A 82 13.93 2.79 -2.58
N VAL A 83 13.20 1.72 -2.89
CA VAL A 83 12.18 1.10 -2.03
C VAL A 83 12.81 0.63 -0.73
N GLN A 84 13.94 -0.08 -0.77
CA GLN A 84 14.68 -0.50 0.43
C GLN A 84 15.02 0.69 1.34
N LYS A 85 15.40 1.83 0.75
CA LYS A 85 15.82 3.02 1.51
C LYS A 85 14.65 3.80 2.12
N TYR A 86 13.56 4.00 1.40
CA TYR A 86 12.48 4.92 1.80
C TYR A 86 11.20 4.21 2.28
N LEU A 87 11.11 2.90 2.08
CA LEU A 87 9.97 2.06 2.43
C LEU A 87 10.41 0.68 2.98
N PRO A 88 11.19 0.63 4.08
CA PRO A 88 11.70 -0.64 4.60
C PRO A 88 10.62 -1.56 5.22
N ARG A 89 9.37 -1.11 5.34
CA ARG A 89 8.29 -1.82 6.02
C ARG A 89 7.05 -1.88 5.15
N ILE A 90 6.43 -3.06 5.08
CA ILE A 90 5.12 -3.26 4.46
C ILE A 90 4.21 -3.92 5.50
N VAL A 91 3.05 -3.33 5.75
CA VAL A 91 2.18 -3.68 6.87
C VAL A 91 0.77 -3.92 6.35
N TYR A 92 0.33 -5.18 6.33
CA TYR A 92 -1.06 -5.50 6.10
C TYR A 92 -1.89 -5.20 7.34
N LEU A 93 -2.68 -4.14 7.23
CA LEU A 93 -3.57 -3.64 8.26
C LEU A 93 -4.78 -3.01 7.59
N ARG A 94 -5.96 -3.63 7.76
CA ARG A 94 -7.23 -3.16 7.20
C ARG A 94 -7.62 -1.79 7.75
N SER A 95 -7.06 -0.73 7.17
CA SER A 95 -7.16 0.66 7.61
C SER A 95 -8.08 1.51 6.74
N GLY A 96 -8.71 0.89 5.75
CA GLY A 96 -9.64 1.48 4.78
C GLY A 96 -8.97 2.09 3.54
N ILE A 97 -7.64 2.19 3.50
CA ILE A 97 -6.90 2.68 2.34
C ILE A 97 -5.43 2.25 2.35
N ASN A 98 -4.90 1.96 1.16
CA ASN A 98 -3.48 1.78 0.90
C ASN A 98 -2.77 3.14 0.96
N HIS A 99 -1.78 3.30 1.83
CA HIS A 99 -1.04 4.56 1.93
C HIS A 99 0.33 4.41 2.60
N TYR A 100 1.23 5.32 2.28
CA TYR A 100 2.47 5.55 3.00
C TYR A 100 2.22 6.21 4.36
N ASP A 101 2.74 5.60 5.42
CA ASP A 101 2.85 6.20 6.74
C ASP A 101 4.28 6.67 6.99
N ALA A 102 4.44 7.98 7.11
CA ALA A 102 5.74 8.62 7.30
C ALA A 102 6.37 8.33 8.67
N SER A 103 5.54 8.11 9.70
CA SER A 103 6.03 7.91 11.07
C SER A 103 6.71 6.54 11.24
N LEU A 104 6.26 5.57 10.45
CA LEU A 104 6.83 4.23 10.37
C LEU A 104 7.70 4.01 9.14
N SER A 105 7.76 4.95 8.19
CA SER A 105 8.33 4.72 6.85
C SER A 105 7.82 3.39 6.26
N ALA A 106 6.49 3.23 6.28
CA ALA A 106 5.84 1.97 6.00
C ALA A 106 4.75 2.14 4.95
N PHE A 107 4.55 1.12 4.13
CA PHE A 107 3.35 0.98 3.33
C PHE A 107 2.29 0.28 4.18
N LEU A 108 1.23 1.00 4.55
CA LEU A 108 0.05 0.43 5.18
C LEU A 108 -0.91 -0.05 4.10
N VAL A 109 -1.14 -1.37 4.06
CA VAL A 109 -1.91 -2.08 3.05
C VAL A 109 -3.26 -2.47 3.63
N ASP A 110 -4.35 -1.93 3.08
CA ASP A 110 -5.73 -2.34 3.39
C ASP A 110 -6.21 -3.50 2.53
N ALA A 111 -5.85 -3.47 1.25
CA ALA A 111 -6.14 -4.52 0.26
C ALA A 111 -4.93 -4.72 -0.66
N PHE A 112 -4.69 -5.96 -1.07
CA PHE A 112 -3.57 -6.31 -1.94
C PHE A 112 -4.02 -7.33 -3.00
N PRO A 113 -3.40 -7.31 -4.20
CA PRO A 113 -3.68 -8.31 -5.21
C PRO A 113 -2.92 -9.61 -4.88
N GLU A 114 -3.65 -10.70 -4.61
CA GLU A 114 -3.02 -11.96 -4.21
C GLU A 114 -2.23 -12.62 -5.34
N ASN A 115 -2.69 -12.44 -6.58
CA ASN A 115 -2.16 -13.12 -7.76
C ASN A 115 -1.63 -12.16 -8.84
N ASP A 116 -1.34 -10.91 -8.47
CA ASP A 116 -0.79 -9.91 -9.39
C ASP A 116 0.39 -9.17 -8.72
N ALA A 117 1.54 -9.85 -8.72
CA ALA A 117 2.78 -9.33 -8.16
C ALA A 117 3.24 -8.03 -8.86
N VAL A 118 2.93 -7.86 -10.14
CA VAL A 118 3.28 -6.65 -10.89
C VAL A 118 2.44 -5.47 -10.41
N PHE A 119 1.12 -5.64 -10.27
CA PHE A 119 0.24 -4.61 -9.70
C PHE A 119 0.59 -4.29 -8.25
N PHE A 120 1.01 -5.28 -7.46
CA PHE A 120 1.44 -4.97 -6.09
C PHE A 120 2.77 -4.21 -6.08
N ALA A 121 3.71 -4.59 -6.95
CA ALA A 121 4.99 -3.90 -7.10
C ALA A 121 4.82 -2.44 -7.54
N THR A 122 3.83 -2.12 -8.38
CA THR A 122 3.53 -0.72 -8.74
C THR A 122 3.10 0.09 -7.51
N GLN A 123 2.21 -0.45 -6.66
CA GLN A 123 1.82 0.20 -5.41
C GLN A 123 3.01 0.40 -4.48
N ILE A 124 3.90 -0.60 -4.36
CA ILE A 124 5.12 -0.48 -3.56
C ILE A 124 6.02 0.67 -4.09
N VAL A 125 6.16 0.80 -5.42
CA VAL A 125 6.89 1.91 -6.05
C VAL A 125 6.22 3.26 -5.76
N HIS A 126 4.89 3.32 -5.79
CA HIS A 126 4.12 4.52 -5.45
C HIS A 126 4.45 4.99 -4.04
N GLU A 127 4.30 4.11 -3.06
CA GLU A 127 4.46 4.45 -1.65
C GLU A 127 5.92 4.73 -1.28
N ALA A 128 6.86 4.07 -1.94
CA ALA A 128 8.28 4.42 -1.82
C ALA A 128 8.57 5.81 -2.40
N THR A 129 7.82 6.25 -3.40
CA THR A 129 7.95 7.61 -3.97
C THR A 129 7.46 8.66 -2.99
N HIS A 130 6.40 8.40 -2.22
CA HIS A 130 5.99 9.26 -1.10
C HIS A 130 7.12 9.42 -0.08
N GLY A 131 7.74 8.31 0.34
CA GLY A 131 8.88 8.34 1.26
C GLY A 131 10.09 9.10 0.70
N TYR A 132 10.41 8.90 -0.58
CA TYR A 132 11.47 9.61 -1.27
C TYR A 132 11.22 11.13 -1.30
N LEU A 133 10.03 11.56 -1.75
CA LEU A 133 9.67 12.97 -1.86
C LEU A 133 9.69 13.67 -0.50
N ARG A 134 9.15 13.01 0.53
CA ARG A 134 9.22 13.52 1.91
C ARG A 134 10.67 13.72 2.37
N SER A 135 11.57 12.77 2.10
CA SER A 135 13.00 12.88 2.45
C SER A 135 13.71 14.04 1.75
N LYS A 136 13.13 14.55 0.66
CA LYS A 136 13.62 15.70 -0.12
C LYS A 136 12.94 17.02 0.26
N GLY A 137 12.19 17.06 1.36
CA GLY A 137 11.51 18.27 1.80
C GLY A 137 10.27 18.61 0.97
N PHE A 138 9.69 17.63 0.27
CA PHE A 138 8.43 17.79 -0.46
C PHE A 138 7.28 17.13 0.33
N PRO A 139 6.67 17.84 1.29
CA PRO A 139 5.66 17.26 2.17
C PRO A 139 4.36 16.96 1.42
N TYR A 140 3.57 16.05 1.98
CA TYR A 140 2.22 15.75 1.51
C TYR A 140 1.21 16.65 2.22
N THR A 141 1.03 17.87 1.70
CA THR A 141 0.11 18.90 2.22
C THR A 141 -1.07 19.07 1.28
N ARG A 142 -2.10 19.83 1.65
CA ARG A 142 -3.26 20.07 0.76
C ARG A 142 -2.82 20.77 -0.53
N GLU A 143 -1.87 21.69 -0.42
CA GLU A 143 -1.37 22.56 -1.50
C GLU A 143 -0.45 21.78 -2.45
N THR A 144 0.31 20.81 -1.92
CA THR A 144 1.27 20.01 -2.70
C THR A 144 0.72 18.66 -3.13
N ARG A 145 -0.44 18.22 -2.60
CA ARG A 145 -1.00 16.87 -2.77
C ARG A 145 -1.04 16.43 -4.22
N GLU A 146 -1.68 17.22 -5.06
CA GLU A 146 -1.91 16.86 -6.46
C GLU A 146 -0.59 16.75 -7.23
N ARG A 147 0.37 17.64 -6.95
CA ARG A 147 1.72 17.54 -7.53
C ARG A 147 2.46 16.30 -7.03
N HIS A 148 2.29 15.94 -5.76
CA HIS A 148 2.88 14.76 -5.13
C HIS A 148 2.37 13.48 -5.80
N GLU A 149 1.05 13.34 -5.90
CA GLU A 149 0.40 12.19 -6.53
C GLU A 149 0.75 12.07 -8.01
N ASN A 150 0.81 13.19 -8.73
CA ASN A 150 1.27 13.20 -10.11
C ASN A 150 2.71 12.65 -10.27
N ILE A 151 3.60 12.91 -9.31
CA ILE A 151 4.96 12.34 -9.34
C ILE A 151 4.92 10.84 -9.02
N CYS A 152 4.15 10.42 -8.01
CA CYS A 152 4.00 9.01 -7.67
C CYS A 152 3.44 8.20 -8.85
N LEU A 153 2.36 8.65 -9.48
CA LEU A 153 1.75 8.04 -10.67
C LEU A 153 2.72 7.98 -11.86
N LYS A 154 3.59 9.00 -12.02
CA LYS A 154 4.64 8.97 -13.06
C LYS A 154 5.68 7.88 -12.79
N GLU A 155 6.08 7.68 -11.54
CA GLU A 155 7.04 6.64 -11.17
C GLU A 155 6.46 5.23 -11.32
N GLU A 156 5.19 5.03 -10.94
CA GLU A 156 4.44 3.81 -11.24
C GLU A 156 4.39 3.54 -12.74
N ARG A 157 4.01 4.55 -13.55
CA ARG A 157 3.92 4.43 -15.01
C ARG A 157 5.26 4.06 -15.65
N ARG A 158 6.37 4.57 -15.10
CA ARG A 158 7.71 4.20 -15.56
C ARG A 158 8.04 2.74 -15.21
N PHE A 159 7.69 2.30 -14.00
CA PHE A 159 7.91 0.92 -13.59
C PHE A 159 7.10 -0.06 -14.44
N ILE A 160 5.79 0.19 -14.62
CA ILE A 160 4.93 -0.73 -15.37
C ILE A 160 5.34 -0.84 -16.84
N ARG A 161 5.77 0.27 -17.47
CA ARG A 161 6.34 0.26 -18.83
C ARG A 161 7.53 -0.67 -18.94
N LYS A 162 8.42 -0.63 -17.94
CA LYS A 162 9.58 -1.50 -17.89
C LYS A 162 9.17 -2.96 -17.68
N ALA A 163 8.25 -3.22 -16.75
CA ALA A 163 7.74 -4.56 -16.47
C ALA A 163 7.08 -5.21 -17.70
N ILE A 164 6.18 -4.48 -18.39
CA ILE A 164 5.51 -4.95 -19.60
C ILE A 164 6.53 -5.23 -20.71
N HIS A 165 7.49 -4.32 -20.92
CA HIS A 165 8.49 -4.48 -21.97
C HIS A 165 9.36 -5.73 -21.75
N GLN A 166 9.81 -5.94 -20.50
CA GLN A 166 10.65 -7.07 -20.10
C GLN A 166 9.88 -8.38 -19.92
N HIS A 167 8.55 -8.39 -20.02
CA HIS A 167 7.78 -9.61 -19.89
C HIS A 167 8.00 -10.51 -21.12
N GLU A 168 8.80 -11.56 -20.96
CA GLU A 168 9.26 -12.41 -22.08
C GLU A 168 8.15 -13.23 -22.72
N LYS A 169 7.13 -13.62 -21.94
CA LYS A 169 6.07 -14.52 -22.40
C LYS A 169 4.91 -13.82 -23.12
N TRP A 170 4.86 -12.49 -23.06
CA TRP A 170 3.77 -11.75 -23.71
C TRP A 170 4.17 -11.36 -25.12
N THR A 171 3.25 -11.58 -26.05
CA THR A 171 3.28 -11.03 -27.40
C THR A 171 3.18 -9.50 -27.37
N ASP A 172 3.57 -8.84 -28.46
CA ASP A 172 3.47 -7.37 -28.56
C ASP A 172 2.03 -6.87 -28.43
N GLU A 173 1.05 -7.65 -28.92
CA GLU A 173 -0.37 -7.32 -28.81
C GLU A 173 -0.87 -7.44 -27.36
N GLU A 174 -0.48 -8.50 -26.64
CA GLU A 174 -0.79 -8.62 -25.20
C GLU A 174 -0.16 -7.48 -24.39
N LYS A 175 1.10 -7.14 -24.69
CA LYS A 175 1.80 -6.01 -24.05
C LYS A 175 1.05 -4.70 -24.29
N LYS A 176 0.55 -4.48 -25.51
CA LYS A 176 -0.25 -3.30 -25.87
C LYS A 176 -1.57 -3.25 -25.10
N GLN A 177 -2.32 -4.35 -25.06
CA GLN A 177 -3.59 -4.43 -24.33
C GLN A 177 -3.41 -4.24 -22.83
N VAL A 178 -2.35 -4.81 -22.25
CA VAL A 178 -2.01 -4.57 -20.83
C VAL A 178 -1.69 -3.10 -20.61
N MET A 179 -0.89 -2.48 -21.50
CA MET A 179 -0.55 -1.06 -21.41
C MET A 179 -1.78 -0.14 -21.50
N GLU A 180 -2.73 -0.46 -22.38
CA GLU A 180 -3.98 0.29 -22.53
C GLU A 180 -4.80 0.27 -21.25
N ARG A 181 -5.00 -0.92 -20.64
CA ARG A 181 -5.68 -1.04 -19.34
C ARG A 181 -5.00 -0.22 -18.23
N TRP A 182 -3.67 -0.20 -18.22
CA TRP A 182 -2.92 0.62 -17.27
C TRP A 182 -3.07 2.12 -17.53
N ASN A 183 -3.08 2.56 -18.80
CA ASN A 183 -3.32 3.95 -19.15
C ASN A 183 -4.72 4.41 -18.69
N GLU A 184 -5.74 3.58 -18.89
CA GLU A 184 -7.09 3.84 -18.37
C GLU A 184 -7.08 3.99 -16.84
N TRP A 185 -6.39 3.09 -16.13
CA TRP A 185 -6.24 3.17 -14.68
C TRP A 185 -5.57 4.49 -14.24
N PHE A 186 -4.48 4.89 -14.91
CA PHE A 186 -3.80 6.15 -14.56
C PHE A 186 -4.69 7.38 -14.82
N ASP A 187 -5.45 7.36 -15.91
CA ASP A 187 -6.35 8.46 -16.27
C ASP A 187 -7.53 8.54 -15.29
N ASP A 188 -8.06 7.39 -14.85
CA ASP A 188 -9.09 7.32 -13.84
C ASP A 188 -8.57 7.75 -12.45
N ALA A 189 -7.35 7.34 -12.08
CA ALA A 189 -6.73 7.74 -10.82
C ALA A 189 -6.63 9.28 -10.70
N LEU A 190 -6.26 9.96 -11.80
CA LEU A 190 -6.19 11.42 -11.86
C LEU A 190 -7.57 12.08 -11.78
N LYS A 191 -8.60 11.50 -12.39
CA LYS A 191 -9.97 12.03 -12.38
C LYS A 191 -10.67 11.84 -11.04
N THR A 192 -10.56 10.64 -10.48
CA THR A 192 -11.25 10.26 -9.23
C THR A 192 -10.64 10.93 -8.01
N ARG A 193 -9.36 11.33 -8.09
CA ARG A 193 -8.60 11.94 -6.97
C ARG A 193 -8.84 11.14 -5.69
N TRP A 194 -8.64 9.82 -5.76
CA TRP A 194 -8.97 8.88 -4.67
C TRP A 194 -8.28 9.23 -3.34
N TRP A 195 -7.18 9.99 -3.40
CA TRP A 195 -6.43 10.55 -2.28
C TRP A 195 -7.09 11.76 -1.58
N GLU A 196 -8.17 12.33 -2.10
CA GLU A 196 -8.86 13.44 -1.45
C GLU A 196 -9.51 12.99 -0.12
N PRO A 197 -9.39 13.75 0.98
CA PRO A 197 -9.89 13.37 2.29
C PRO A 197 -11.35 12.90 2.29
N ARG A 198 -12.21 13.54 1.49
CA ARG A 198 -13.61 13.15 1.33
C ARG A 198 -13.74 11.71 0.82
N ASN A 199 -12.96 11.35 -0.20
CA ASN A 199 -12.98 10.01 -0.81
C ASN A 199 -12.39 8.96 0.15
N VAL A 200 -11.33 9.31 0.87
CA VAL A 200 -10.75 8.45 1.92
C VAL A 200 -11.78 8.14 3.02
N TRP A 201 -12.53 9.16 3.47
CA TRP A 201 -13.60 8.99 4.47
C TRP A 201 -14.72 8.08 3.98
N VAL A 202 -15.17 8.26 2.73
CA VAL A 202 -16.20 7.40 2.13
C VAL A 202 -15.75 5.94 2.09
N ASN A 203 -14.50 5.67 1.71
CA ASN A 203 -13.95 4.32 1.67
C ASN A 203 -13.86 3.69 3.07
N ARG A 204 -13.44 4.46 4.08
CA ARG A 204 -13.43 3.99 5.48
C ARG A 204 -14.82 3.65 5.99
N LEU A 205 -15.82 4.47 5.68
CA LEU A 205 -17.22 4.21 6.06
C LEU A 205 -17.78 2.98 5.36
N LYS A 206 -17.50 2.82 4.06
CA LYS A 206 -17.85 1.61 3.30
C LYS A 206 -17.26 0.37 3.96
N ARG A 207 -15.98 0.43 4.35
CA ARG A 207 -15.29 -0.68 5.02
C ARG A 207 -15.87 -1.03 6.38
N LEU A 208 -16.21 -0.01 7.18
CA LEU A 208 -16.88 -0.21 8.47
C LEU A 208 -18.23 -0.92 8.28
N LYS A 209 -19.00 -0.53 7.25
CA LYS A 209 -20.26 -1.18 6.92
C LYS A 209 -20.08 -2.64 6.51
N GLU A 210 -19.06 -2.97 5.71
CA GLU A 210 -18.74 -4.34 5.32
C GLU A 210 -18.39 -5.22 6.53
N LEU A 211 -17.59 -4.70 7.45
CA LEU A 211 -17.23 -5.38 8.70
C LEU A 211 -18.46 -5.65 9.58
N LEU A 212 -19.33 -4.65 9.75
CA LEU A 212 -20.57 -4.80 10.52
C LEU A 212 -21.55 -5.81 9.90
N GLN A 213 -21.44 -6.05 8.58
CA GLN A 213 -22.26 -7.01 7.84
C GLN A 213 -21.68 -8.42 7.80
N GLY A 214 -20.52 -8.67 8.42
CA GLY A 214 -19.87 -9.99 8.37
C GLY A 214 -19.43 -10.43 6.97
N LYS A 215 -19.29 -9.49 6.03
CA LYS A 215 -18.84 -9.77 4.65
C LYS A 215 -17.32 -9.89 4.53
N VAL A 216 -16.65 -10.19 5.64
CA VAL A 216 -15.20 -10.09 5.82
C VAL A 216 -14.66 -11.37 6.42
#